data_AF-A0A3D4P4Z3-F1
#
_entry.id   AF-A0A3D4P4Z3-F1
#
_cell.length_a   1.000
_cell.length_b   1.000
_cell.length_c   1.000
_cell.angle_alpha   90.00
_cell.angle_beta   90.00
_cell.angle_gamma   90.00
#
_symmetry.space_group_name_H-M   'P 1'
#
loop_
_entity.id
_entity.type
_entity.pdbx_description
1 polymer ?
#
loop_
_entity_poly.entity_id
_entity_poly.type
_entity_poly.pdbx_seq_one_letter_code
_entity_poly.pdbx_strand_id
1 'polypeptide(L)'
;MKNPARISRRSAVRRIGSIGAASALGTILPSRPAAAAGRKSDAFALVGDRFHNFDYIRTALHRTLVKESGVSVTFTPDYTLLTRDTLKAHRLLILLCDGLVFP
;
A
#
# COMPACT_ATOMS: atom_id res chain seq x y z
N MET A 1 30.46 -55.08 -3.21
CA MET A 1 29.57 -54.51 -2.18
C MET A 1 28.94 -53.25 -2.75
N LYS A 2 27.62 -53.22 -3.01
CA LYS A 2 26.93 -52.07 -3.64
C LYS A 2 26.22 -51.24 -2.56
N ASN A 3 26.54 -49.95 -2.49
CA ASN A 3 25.96 -48.96 -1.57
C ASN A 3 24.57 -48.52 -2.08
N PRO A 4 23.50 -48.40 -1.25
CA PRO A 4 22.20 -47.94 -1.74
C PRO A 4 22.19 -46.43 -2.00
N ALA A 5 21.55 -46.03 -3.10
CA ALA A 5 21.46 -44.66 -3.56
C ALA A 5 20.68 -43.78 -2.55
N ARG A 6 21.31 -42.67 -2.16
CA ARG A 6 20.81 -41.67 -1.22
C ARG A 6 19.72 -40.83 -1.91
N ILE A 7 18.46 -41.01 -1.55
CA ILE A 7 17.33 -40.23 -2.09
C ILE A 7 17.49 -38.76 -1.69
N SER A 8 17.79 -37.91 -2.67
CA SER A 8 17.87 -36.46 -2.49
C SER A 8 16.49 -35.83 -2.59
N ARG A 9 16.07 -35.14 -1.52
CA ARG A 9 14.77 -34.44 -1.38
C ARG A 9 14.55 -33.29 -2.38
N ARG A 10 15.51 -33.03 -3.27
CA ARG A 10 15.48 -31.94 -4.26
C ARG A 10 14.74 -32.28 -5.56
N SER A 11 14.32 -33.54 -5.77
CA SER A 11 13.65 -33.97 -7.01
C SER A 11 12.11 -33.81 -6.99
N ALA A 12 11.50 -33.54 -5.84
CA ALA A 12 10.04 -33.63 -5.69
C ALA A 12 9.24 -32.39 -6.14
N VAL A 13 9.86 -31.28 -6.56
CA VAL A 13 9.13 -30.01 -6.80
C VAL A 13 9.05 -29.61 -8.28
N ARG A 14 9.36 -30.49 -9.25
CA ARG A 14 9.35 -30.11 -10.68
C ARG A 14 8.12 -30.54 -11.49
N ARG A 15 7.07 -31.13 -10.91
CA ARG A 15 5.91 -31.55 -11.71
C ARG A 15 4.57 -31.42 -10.96
N ILE A 16 3.99 -30.22 -10.99
CA ILE A 16 2.53 -30.07 -11.04
C ILE A 16 2.26 -29.06 -12.18
N GLY A 17 1.95 -29.63 -13.34
CA GLY A 17 1.59 -28.89 -14.55
C GLY A 17 0.11 -28.58 -14.61
N SER A 18 -0.20 -27.39 -15.09
CA SER A 18 -1.13 -27.12 -16.20
C SER A 18 -2.32 -28.08 -16.42
N ILE A 19 -3.50 -27.73 -15.88
CA ILE A 19 -4.82 -28.02 -16.47
C ILE A 19 -5.79 -26.89 -16.08
N GLY A 20 -6.45 -26.25 -17.06
CA GLY A 20 -7.62 -25.39 -16.81
C GLY A 20 -7.77 -24.21 -17.77
N ALA A 21 -8.32 -24.46 -18.97
CA ALA A 21 -8.70 -23.44 -19.94
C ALA A 21 -9.98 -22.69 -19.50
N ALA A 22 -10.13 -21.46 -20.02
CA ALA A 22 -11.37 -20.69 -20.14
C ALA A 22 -12.06 -20.21 -18.84
N SER A 23 -11.66 -19.02 -18.39
CA SER A 23 -12.60 -18.00 -17.92
C SER A 23 -11.99 -16.63 -18.19
N ALA A 24 -12.07 -16.19 -19.45
CA ALA A 24 -11.97 -14.79 -19.81
C ALA A 24 -13.27 -14.05 -19.42
N LEU A 25 -13.75 -14.25 -18.18
CA LEU A 25 -14.69 -13.31 -17.57
C LEU A 25 -13.83 -12.25 -16.92
N GLY A 26 -13.75 -11.10 -17.59
CA GLY A 26 -13.11 -9.91 -17.06
C GLY A 26 -13.51 -9.73 -15.60
N THR A 27 -12.51 -9.80 -14.72
CA THR A 27 -12.59 -9.13 -13.44
C THR A 27 -12.74 -7.66 -13.78
N ILE A 28 -13.99 -7.21 -13.86
CA ILE A 28 -14.36 -5.82 -13.74
C ILE A 28 -13.84 -5.43 -12.35
N LEU A 29 -12.59 -4.97 -12.29
CA LEU A 29 -12.17 -4.09 -11.22
C LEU A 29 -13.23 -2.99 -11.20
N PRO A 30 -13.91 -2.74 -10.06
CA PRO A 30 -14.87 -1.65 -10.01
C PRO A 30 -14.14 -0.41 -10.51
N SER A 31 -14.62 0.14 -11.63
CA SER A 31 -14.12 1.38 -12.18
C SER A 31 -14.32 2.41 -11.09
N ARG A 32 -13.22 2.77 -10.42
CA ARG A 32 -13.19 3.75 -9.35
C ARG A 32 -13.86 5.00 -9.94
N PRO A 33 -14.97 5.50 -9.36
CA PRO A 33 -15.71 6.59 -9.96
C PRO A 33 -14.73 7.72 -10.22
N ALA A 34 -14.71 8.20 -11.46
CA ALA A 34 -13.86 9.26 -11.96
C ALA A 34 -14.26 10.62 -11.34
N ALA A 35 -14.26 10.70 -10.02
CA ALA A 35 -14.16 11.97 -9.31
C ALA A 35 -12.66 12.28 -9.20
N ALA A 36 -12.00 12.60 -10.32
CA ALA A 36 -10.55 12.83 -10.32
C ALA A 36 -10.12 14.09 -11.08
N ALA A 37 -11.06 14.83 -11.66
CA ALA A 37 -10.75 16.15 -12.21
C ALA A 37 -10.55 17.12 -11.03
N GLY A 38 -9.29 17.33 -10.62
CA GLY A 38 -8.87 18.38 -9.68
C GLY A 38 -8.31 17.94 -8.31
N ARG A 39 -8.15 16.64 -8.03
CA ARG A 39 -7.57 16.17 -6.75
C ARG A 39 -6.04 16.06 -6.83
N LYS A 40 -5.34 16.46 -5.77
CA LYS A 40 -3.87 16.46 -5.71
C LYS A 40 -3.29 15.06 -5.46
N SER A 41 -3.90 14.31 -4.53
CA SER A 41 -3.63 12.88 -4.31
C SER A 41 -4.85 12.22 -3.63
N ASP A 42 -4.84 10.90 -3.51
CA ASP A 42 -5.94 10.15 -2.91
C ASP A 42 -6.00 10.35 -1.39
N ALA A 43 -4.86 10.43 -0.73
CA ALA A 43 -4.77 10.56 0.72
C ALA A 43 -3.79 11.67 1.15
N PHE A 44 -4.17 12.42 2.18
CA PHE A 44 -3.30 13.32 2.92
C PHE A 44 -2.92 12.65 4.24
N ALA A 45 -1.63 12.40 4.44
CA ALA A 45 -1.08 11.75 5.62
C ALA A 45 -0.29 12.76 6.45
N LEU A 46 -0.93 13.29 7.49
CA LEU A 46 -0.27 14.05 8.54
C LEU A 46 0.24 13.06 9.58
N VAL A 47 1.54 12.81 9.54
CA VAL A 47 2.17 11.75 10.33
C VAL A 47 3.46 12.23 10.96
N GLY A 48 3.79 11.66 12.10
CA GLY A 48 4.97 12.04 12.85
C GLY A 48 4.77 13.30 13.68
N ASP A 49 5.55 13.39 14.75
CA ASP A 49 5.57 14.48 15.72
C ASP A 49 6.84 14.33 16.58
N ARG A 50 6.87 14.92 17.78
CA ARG A 50 7.99 14.83 18.72
C ARG A 50 8.24 13.39 19.23
N PHE A 51 7.23 12.54 19.28
CA PHE A 51 7.27 11.18 19.81
C PHE A 51 7.27 10.12 18.71
N HIS A 52 6.74 10.45 17.53
CA HIS A 52 6.58 9.54 16.40
C HIS A 52 7.49 9.94 15.24
N ASN A 53 8.42 9.07 14.86
CA ASN A 53 9.34 9.36 13.77
C ASN A 53 8.62 9.32 12.40
N PHE A 54 8.64 10.46 11.71
CA PHE A 54 8.07 10.64 10.37
C PHE A 54 8.56 9.59 9.37
N ASP A 55 9.86 9.35 9.27
CA ASP A 55 10.44 8.50 8.23
C ASP A 55 10.07 7.03 8.41
N TYR A 56 9.96 6.56 9.65
CA TYR A 56 9.50 5.21 9.93
C TYR A 56 8.07 5.00 9.45
N ILE A 57 7.16 5.91 9.82
CA ILE A 57 5.74 5.84 9.45
C ILE A 57 5.58 5.96 7.93
N ARG A 58 6.24 6.95 7.32
CA ARG A 58 6.24 7.17 5.88
C ARG A 58 6.76 5.96 5.13
N THR A 59 7.84 5.32 5.59
CA THR A 59 8.41 4.14 4.93
C THR A 59 7.42 2.97 4.91
N ALA A 60 6.79 2.68 6.06
CA ALA A 60 5.81 1.61 6.17
C ALA A 60 4.57 1.87 5.29
N LEU A 61 4.00 3.07 5.38
CA LEU A 61 2.82 3.44 4.59
C LEU A 61 3.13 3.56 3.09
N HIS A 62 4.32 4.02 2.71
CA HIS A 62 4.72 4.06 1.32
C HIS A 62 4.81 2.65 0.72
N ARG A 63 5.23 1.64 1.50
CA ARG A 63 5.25 0.26 1.00
C ARG A 63 3.83 -0.26 0.71
N THR A 64 2.92 -0.11 1.67
CA THR A 64 1.58 -0.71 1.59
C THR A 64 0.60 0.11 0.75
N LEU A 65 0.55 1.42 0.96
CA LEU A 65 -0.40 2.32 0.28
C LEU A 65 0.10 2.68 -1.12
N VAL A 66 1.36 3.08 -1.24
CA VAL A 66 1.87 3.57 -2.54
C VAL A 66 2.30 2.40 -3.43
N LYS A 67 3.25 1.55 -2.98
CA LYS A 67 3.81 0.49 -3.84
C LYS A 67 2.86 -0.68 -4.09
N GLU A 68 2.14 -1.13 -3.07
CA GLU A 68 1.33 -2.36 -3.16
C GLU A 68 -0.11 -2.11 -3.59
N SER A 69 -0.72 -0.97 -3.21
CA SER A 69 -2.12 -0.66 -3.55
C SER A 69 -2.31 0.53 -4.51
N GLY A 70 -1.23 1.19 -4.93
CA GLY A 70 -1.28 2.26 -5.94
C GLY A 70 -2.00 3.53 -5.47
N VAL A 71 -2.19 3.70 -4.16
CA VAL A 71 -2.80 4.90 -3.57
C VAL A 71 -1.78 6.04 -3.61
N SER A 72 -2.16 7.15 -4.21
CA SER A 72 -1.34 8.37 -4.15
C SER A 72 -1.48 9.04 -2.78
N VAL A 73 -0.36 9.29 -2.10
CA VAL A 73 -0.36 9.84 -0.73
C VAL A 73 0.58 11.04 -0.64
N THR A 74 0.07 12.15 -0.09
CA THR A 74 0.87 13.30 0.33
C THR A 74 1.24 13.14 1.80
N PHE A 75 2.52 12.90 2.11
CA PHE A 75 3.03 12.77 3.48
C PHE A 75 3.58 14.11 3.98
N THR A 76 3.26 14.48 5.22
CA THR A 76 3.83 15.65 5.89
C THR A 76 3.81 15.50 7.41
N PRO A 77 4.78 16.04 8.16
CA PRO A 77 4.68 16.25 9.61
C PRO A 77 4.13 17.65 9.96
N ASP A 78 3.96 18.52 8.97
CA ASP A 78 3.55 19.92 9.17
C ASP A 78 2.03 20.03 9.33
N TYR A 79 1.58 20.24 10.57
CA TYR A 79 0.16 20.40 10.91
C TYR A 79 -0.47 21.67 10.33
N THR A 80 0.32 22.68 9.96
CA THR A 80 -0.22 23.91 9.35
C THR A 80 -0.84 23.64 7.98
N LEU A 81 -0.50 22.51 7.35
CA LEU A 81 -1.09 22.05 6.10
C LEU A 81 -2.46 21.37 6.30
N LEU A 82 -2.90 21.11 7.53
CA LEU A 82 -4.23 20.58 7.83
C LEU A 82 -5.30 21.67 7.69
N THR A 83 -5.52 22.10 6.46
CA THR A 83 -6.48 23.16 6.13
C THR A 83 -7.72 22.60 5.43
N ARG A 84 -8.79 23.39 5.40
CA ARG A 84 -10.01 23.05 4.63
C ARG A 84 -9.71 22.72 3.17
N ASP A 85 -8.82 23.47 2.54
CA ASP A 85 -8.50 23.30 1.13
C ASP A 85 -7.65 22.05 0.89
N THR A 86 -6.71 21.75 1.79
CA THR A 86 -6.00 20.48 1.78
C THR A 86 -6.98 19.32 1.93
N LEU A 87 -7.89 19.37 2.89
CA LEU A 87 -8.86 18.30 3.11
C LEU A 87 -9.81 18.10 1.92
N LYS A 88 -10.27 19.18 1.27
CA LYS A 88 -11.08 19.09 0.04
C LYS A 88 -10.34 18.45 -1.14
N ALA A 89 -9.02 18.64 -1.21
CA ALA A 89 -8.19 18.14 -2.30
C ALA A 89 -7.88 16.63 -2.20
N HIS A 90 -8.22 15.99 -1.08
CA HIS A 90 -7.91 14.58 -0.79
C HIS A 90 -9.17 13.81 -0.40
N ARG A 91 -9.18 12.49 -0.61
CA ARG A 91 -10.35 11.63 -0.30
C ARG A 91 -10.25 10.99 1.07
N LEU A 92 -9.03 10.87 1.58
CA LEU A 92 -8.71 10.22 2.84
C LEU A 92 -7.75 11.10 3.63
N LEU A 93 -8.03 11.29 4.92
CA LEU A 93 -7.12 11.85 5.89
C LEU A 93 -6.55 10.70 6.72
N ILE A 94 -5.22 10.62 6.83
CA ILE A 94 -4.50 9.69 7.70
C ILE A 94 -3.79 10.54 8.75
N LEU A 95 -4.10 10.29 10.03
CA LEU A 95 -3.48 10.95 11.18
C LEU A 95 -2.77 9.91 12.04
N LEU A 96 -1.44 10.02 12.13
CA LEU A 96 -0.62 9.20 13.03
C LEU A 96 0.33 10.12 13.79
N CYS A 97 -0.26 10.83 14.76
CA CYS A 97 0.38 11.76 15.66
C CYS A 97 -0.19 11.55 17.08
N ASP A 98 0.45 12.13 18.10
CA ASP A 98 0.12 12.01 19.52
C ASP A 98 -1.21 12.66 19.91
N GLY A 99 -1.75 13.54 19.07
CA GLY A 99 -3.00 14.27 19.30
C GLY A 99 -2.90 15.29 20.44
N LEU A 100 -1.72 15.53 21.00
CA LEU A 100 -1.49 16.53 22.05
C LEU A 100 -1.31 17.93 21.46
N VAL A 101 -0.80 17.99 20.23
CA VAL A 101 -0.72 19.21 19.43
C VAL A 101 -1.61 19.02 18.21
N PHE A 102 -2.79 19.64 18.26
CA PHE A 102 -3.74 19.67 17.15
C PHE A 102 -4.02 21.14 16.78
N PRO A 103 -4.10 21.50 15.50
CA PRO A 103 -4.51 22.84 15.07
C PRO A 103 -5.96 23.16 15.39
#